data_AF-A0A8T3LI20-F1
#
_entry.id   AF-A0A8T3LI20-F1
#
_cell.length_a   1.000
_cell.length_b   1.000
_cell.length_c   1.000
_cell.angle_alpha   90.00
_cell.angle_beta   90.00
_cell.angle_gamma   90.00
#
_symmetry.space_group_name_H-M   'P 1'
#
loop_
_entity.id
_entity.type
_entity.pdbx_description
1 polymer ?
#
loop_
_entity_poly.entity_id
_entity_poly.type
_entity_poly.pdbx_seq_one_letter_code
_entity_poly.pdbx_strand_id
1 'polypeptide(L)'
;AHGTSSPTASVITDVADGTISASSKDAVNGSQLKATNDDVEANTANIATNTSNIATNTANIATNTTNITNLTDSVGDLQADA
;
A
#
# COMPACT_ATOMS: atom_id res chain seq x y z
N ALA A 1 2.86 24.11 -33.47
CA ALA A 1 4.04 23.34 -33.03
C ALA A 1 4.01 23.25 -31.51
N HIS A 2 4.10 22.05 -30.94
CA HIS A 2 4.32 21.86 -29.51
C HIS A 2 5.81 21.97 -29.18
N GLY A 3 6.18 22.27 -27.93
CA GLY A 3 7.58 22.26 -27.49
C GLY A 3 8.47 23.36 -28.09
N THR A 4 7.90 24.38 -28.73
CA THR A 4 8.63 25.61 -29.03
C THR A 4 8.76 26.42 -27.74
N SER A 5 9.81 27.23 -27.56
CA SER A 5 10.09 28.03 -26.34
C SER A 5 9.04 29.12 -26.03
N SER A 6 7.80 28.96 -26.47
CA SER A 6 6.64 29.76 -26.10
C SER A 6 6.29 29.53 -24.63
N PRO A 7 6.00 30.58 -23.84
CA PRO A 7 5.70 30.46 -22.41
C PRO A 7 4.34 29.81 -22.11
N THR A 8 3.52 29.55 -23.12
CA THR A 8 2.19 28.94 -22.96
C THR A 8 2.25 27.43 -23.25
N ALA A 9 1.98 26.60 -22.25
CA ALA A 9 1.85 25.16 -22.43
C ALA A 9 0.66 24.83 -23.37
N SER A 10 0.81 23.77 -24.17
CA SER A 10 -0.25 23.26 -25.05
C SER A 10 -0.54 21.80 -24.69
N VAL A 11 -1.81 21.40 -24.71
CA VAL A 11 -2.21 19.99 -24.64
C VAL A 11 -1.96 19.35 -26.01
N ILE A 12 -1.42 18.14 -26.01
CA ILE A 12 -1.28 17.31 -27.21
C ILE A 12 -2.38 16.24 -27.15
N THR A 13 -3.30 16.28 -28.12
CA THR A 13 -4.43 15.33 -28.24
C THR A 13 -4.18 14.33 -29.38
N ASP A 14 -5.07 13.35 -29.51
CA ASP A 14 -5.04 12.29 -30.53
C ASP A 14 -3.76 11.45 -30.50
N VAL A 15 -3.19 11.32 -29.30
CA VAL A 15 -2.01 10.49 -29.03
C VAL A 15 -2.48 9.05 -28.80
N ALA A 16 -2.20 8.17 -29.76
CA ALA A 16 -2.37 6.74 -29.59
C ALA A 16 -1.52 6.21 -28.42
N ASP A 17 -1.89 5.06 -27.86
CA ASP A 17 -1.11 4.43 -26.79
C ASP A 17 0.32 4.16 -27.26
N GLY A 18 1.29 4.67 -26.50
CA GLY A 18 2.70 4.44 -26.77
C GLY A 18 3.16 3.05 -26.31
N THR A 19 4.17 2.49 -26.96
CA THR A 19 4.75 1.23 -26.49
C THR A 19 5.44 1.43 -25.14
N ILE A 20 5.09 0.65 -24.12
CA ILE A 20 5.79 0.67 -22.82
C ILE A 20 6.87 -0.40 -22.82
N SER A 21 8.11 0.01 -23.13
CA SER A 21 9.29 -0.86 -23.08
C SER A 21 10.55 -0.03 -22.80
N ALA A 22 11.62 -0.67 -22.32
CA ALA A 22 12.86 0.02 -21.96
C ALA A 22 13.51 0.81 -23.12
N SER A 23 13.31 0.37 -24.36
CA SER A 23 13.85 1.04 -25.55
C SER A 23 12.90 2.03 -26.22
N SER A 24 11.63 2.10 -25.77
CA SER A 24 10.62 2.95 -26.41
C SER A 24 11.00 4.43 -26.42
N LYS A 25 10.54 5.12 -27.47
CA LYS A 25 10.59 6.58 -27.64
C LYS A 25 9.21 7.16 -27.92
N ASP A 26 8.17 6.34 -27.83
CA ASP A 26 6.80 6.76 -28.05
C ASP A 26 6.35 7.67 -26.91
N ALA A 27 5.54 8.67 -27.22
CA ALA A 27 4.80 9.39 -26.19
C ALA A 27 3.74 8.47 -25.58
N VAL A 28 3.52 8.58 -24.27
CA VAL A 28 2.39 7.93 -23.59
C VAL A 28 1.26 8.92 -23.38
N ASN A 29 0.02 8.45 -23.43
CA ASN A 29 -1.16 9.29 -23.21
C ASN A 29 -1.72 9.15 -21.78
N GLY A 30 -2.81 9.87 -21.53
CA GLY A 30 -3.46 9.89 -20.22
C GLY A 30 -4.06 8.55 -19.78
N SER A 31 -4.56 7.71 -20.69
CA SER A 31 -5.14 6.40 -20.33
C SER A 31 -4.08 5.44 -19.80
N GLN A 32 -2.88 5.45 -20.36
CA GLN A 32 -1.77 4.62 -19.88
C GLN A 32 -1.30 5.04 -18.49
N LEU A 33 -1.17 6.35 -18.25
CA LEU A 33 -0.84 6.88 -16.92
C LEU A 33 -1.96 6.60 -15.90
N LYS A 34 -3.23 6.68 -16.33
CA LYS A 34 -4.39 6.35 -15.50
C LYS A 34 -4.38 4.89 -15.07
N ALA A 35 -4.11 3.94 -15.98
CA ALA A 35 -3.98 2.53 -15.63
C ALA A 35 -2.91 2.30 -14.55
N THR A 36 -1.76 2.97 -14.67
CA THR A 36 -0.69 2.91 -13.65
C THR A 36 -1.17 3.48 -12.31
N ASN A 37 -1.89 4.62 -12.33
CA ASN A 37 -2.42 5.22 -11.11
C ASN A 37 -3.49 4.35 -10.44
N ASP A 38 -4.28 3.61 -11.22
CA ASP A 38 -5.28 2.66 -10.69
C ASP A 38 -4.61 1.51 -9.93
N ASP A 39 -3.50 0.97 -10.46
CA ASP A 39 -2.69 -0.03 -9.76
C ASP A 39 -2.07 0.53 -8.47
N VAL A 40 -1.63 1.80 -8.48
CA VAL A 40 -1.13 2.49 -7.28
C VAL A 40 -2.23 2.71 -6.24
N GLU A 41 -3.45 3.05 -6.67
CA GLU A 41 -4.60 3.19 -5.77
C GLU A 41 -4.98 1.85 -5.14
N ALA A 42 -4.99 0.77 -5.92
CA ALA A 42 -5.20 -0.59 -5.40
C ALA A 42 -4.12 -1.00 -4.38
N ASN A 43 -2.86 -0.69 -4.66
CA ASN A 43 -1.76 -0.90 -3.71
C ASN A 43 -1.96 -0.10 -2.42
N THR A 44 -2.43 1.15 -2.53
CA THR A 44 -2.72 2.01 -1.37
C THR A 44 -3.82 1.40 -0.50
N ALA A 45 -4.90 0.89 -1.11
CA ALA A 45 -5.97 0.20 -0.39
C ALA A 45 -5.48 -1.07 0.31
N ASN A 46 -4.68 -1.91 -0.38
CA ASN A 46 -4.09 -3.11 0.20
C ASN A 46 -3.19 -2.80 1.40
N ILE A 47 -2.40 -1.73 1.33
CA ILE A 47 -1.56 -1.27 2.44
C ILE A 47 -2.41 -0.85 3.65
N ALA A 48 -3.52 -0.15 3.42
CA ALA A 48 -4.45 0.22 4.49
C ALA A 48 -5.07 -1.00 5.18
N THR A 49 -5.50 -2.01 4.40
CA THR A 49 -5.99 -3.28 4.92
C THR A 49 -4.91 -4.01 5.74
N ASN A 50 -3.68 -4.09 5.23
CA ASN A 50 -2.57 -4.70 5.96
C ASN A 50 -2.28 -3.98 7.28
N THR A 51 -2.34 -2.64 7.28
CA THR A 51 -2.18 -1.83 8.48
C THR A 51 -3.25 -2.16 9.54
N SER A 52 -4.51 -2.30 9.12
CA SER A 52 -5.60 -2.69 10.01
C SER A 52 -5.39 -4.10 10.57
N ASN A 53 -5.03 -5.07 9.73
CA ASN A 53 -4.75 -6.45 10.16
C ASN A 53 -3.59 -6.51 11.17
N ILE A 54 -2.53 -5.73 10.96
CA ILE A 54 -1.40 -5.63 11.88
C ILE A 54 -1.84 -5.06 13.23
N ALA A 55 -2.68 -4.02 13.24
CA ALA A 55 -3.23 -3.45 14.47
C ALA A 55 -4.07 -4.47 15.25
N THR A 56 -4.93 -5.23 14.58
CA THR A 56 -5.70 -6.32 15.19
C THR A 56 -4.79 -7.41 15.76
N ASN A 57 -3.78 -7.85 15.00
CA ASN A 57 -2.80 -8.83 15.48
C ASN A 57 -2.04 -8.33 16.71
N THR A 58 -1.68 -7.05 16.73
CA THR A 58 -1.03 -6.40 17.88
C THR A 58 -1.91 -6.47 19.12
N ALA A 59 -3.21 -6.16 18.99
CA ALA A 59 -4.16 -6.26 20.09
C ALA A 59 -4.34 -7.70 20.59
N ASN A 60 -4.47 -8.66 19.67
CA ASN A 60 -4.59 -10.09 20.02
C ASN A 60 -3.35 -10.59 20.77
N ILE A 61 -2.15 -10.19 20.33
CA ILE A 61 -0.88 -10.52 21.00
C ILE A 61 -0.85 -9.93 22.42
N ALA A 62 -1.30 -8.69 22.61
CA ALA A 62 -1.38 -8.08 23.93
C ALA A 62 -2.33 -8.86 24.86
N THR A 63 -3.52 -9.23 24.38
CA THR A 63 -4.47 -10.07 25.13
C THR A 63 -3.87 -11.43 25.49
N ASN A 64 -3.24 -12.11 24.53
CA ASN A 64 -2.57 -13.38 24.79
C ASN A 64 -1.45 -13.24 25.82
N THR A 65 -0.70 -12.13 25.79
CA THR A 65 0.33 -11.81 26.79
C THR A 65 -0.29 -11.72 28.18
N THR A 66 -1.37 -10.96 28.35
CA THR A 66 -2.10 -10.87 29.63
C THR A 66 -2.61 -12.23 30.11
N ASN A 67 -3.20 -13.03 29.22
CA ASN A 67 -3.69 -14.37 29.57
C ASN A 67 -2.56 -15.27 30.06
N ILE A 68 -1.39 -15.24 29.39
CA ILE A 68 -0.21 -16.00 29.78
C ILE A 68 0.30 -15.55 31.16
N THR A 69 0.33 -14.23 31.43
CA THR A 69 0.69 -13.71 32.75
C THR A 69 -0.26 -14.26 33.83
N ASN A 70 -1.57 -14.13 33.64
CA ASN A 70 -2.56 -14.61 34.62
C ASN A 70 -2.45 -16.13 34.89
N LEU A 71 -2.20 -16.92 33.84
CA LEU A 71 -1.98 -18.36 33.98
C LEU A 71 -0.68 -18.66 34.74
N THR A 72 0.37 -17.87 34.48
CA THR A 72 1.65 -17.99 35.19
C THR A 72 1.47 -17.72 36.68
N ASP A 73 0.72 -16.67 37.02
CA ASP A 73 0.42 -16.31 38.42
C ASP A 73 -0.39 -17.43 39.11
N SER A 74 -1.46 -17.91 38.46
CA SER A 74 -2.30 -18.99 39.02
C SER A 74 -1.51 -20.29 39.26
N VAL A 75 -0.58 -20.63 38.36
CA VAL A 75 0.32 -21.78 38.53
C VAL A 75 1.35 -21.52 39.64
N GLY A 76 1.79 -20.27 39.81
CA GLY A 76 2.62 -19.85 40.94
C GLY A 76 1.92 -20.08 42.28
N ASP A 77 0.67 -19.65 42.41
CA ASP A 77 -0.13 -19.80 43.63
C ASP A 77 -0.34 -21.29 43.98
N LEU A 78 -0.67 -22.14 43.00
CA LEU A 78 -0.83 -23.58 43.22
C LEU A 78 0.46 -24.27 43.70
N GLN A 79 1.63 -23.79 43.30
CA GLN A 79 2.91 -24.32 43.79
C GLN A 79 3.21 -23.84 45.22
N ALA A 80 2.70 -22.69 45.63
CA ALA A 80 2.86 -22.18 46.98
C ALA A 80 1.97 -22.92 48.00
N ASP A 81 0.84 -23.48 47.55
CA ASP A 81 -0.08 -24.27 48.37
C ASP A 81 0.40 -25.72 48.66
N ALA A 82 1.39 -26.21 47.90
CA ALA A 82 1.92 -27.58 48.00
C ALA A 82 3.11 -27.70 48.97
#